data_AF-A0A0D2ZXQ7-F1
#
_entry.id   AF-A0A0D2ZXQ7-F1
#
_cell.length_a   1.000
_cell.length_b   1.000
_cell.length_c   1.000
_cell.angle_alpha   90.00
_cell.angle_beta   90.00
_cell.angle_gamma   90.00
#
_symmetry.space_group_name_H-M   'P 1'
#
loop_
_entity.id
_entity.type
_entity.pdbx_description
1 polymer ?
#
loop_
_entity_poly.entity_id
_entity_poly.type
_entity_poly.pdbx_seq_one_letter_code
_entity_poly.pdbx_strand_id
1 'polypeptide(L)'
;MEISAALVTVSVAIVVVSWWTWGTLNWVWFKPKKLEIYLRSQGLSGSPYTPLIGDLKRTFSMAMEARSKPIKLTDDISTRVVPFPLEMLKTHGRTYFTWIGTIPTITIMDPELIKEVFNKFYDFQKPHTFPLGNVIAKGLANYDGEKWAKHRRIINPAFHLEKIKNMVPAFHQSCSEVVGKWDKIVSEKGSSCEVDVWPGLVSMTADVI
;
A
#
# COMPACT_ATOMS: atom_id res chain seq x y z
N MET A 1 -53.22 -20.72 15.53
CA MET A 1 -52.49 -19.45 15.71
C MET A 1 -50.98 -19.65 15.55
N GLU A 2 -50.38 -20.70 16.11
CA GLU A 2 -48.94 -20.99 16.00
C GLU A 2 -48.43 -21.24 14.58
N ILE A 3 -49.19 -21.98 13.74
CA ILE A 3 -48.82 -22.25 12.35
C ILE A 3 -48.71 -20.96 11.52
N SER A 4 -49.55 -19.96 11.79
CA SER A 4 -49.51 -18.67 11.12
C SER A 4 -48.29 -17.84 11.53
N ALA A 5 -47.89 -17.91 12.80
CA ALA A 5 -46.68 -17.24 13.28
C ALA A 5 -45.42 -17.87 12.65
N ALA A 6 -45.37 -19.20 12.56
CA ALA A 6 -44.27 -19.92 11.91
C ALA A 6 -44.15 -19.60 10.41
N LEU A 7 -45.26 -19.47 9.69
CA LEU A 7 -45.24 -19.11 8.27
C LEU A 7 -44.75 -17.67 8.03
N VAL A 8 -45.13 -16.74 8.92
CA VAL A 8 -44.65 -15.35 8.86
C VAL A 8 -43.14 -15.28 9.14
N THR A 9 -42.63 -15.99 10.15
CA THR A 9 -41.19 -15.99 10.45
C THR A 9 -40.37 -16.59 9.31
N VAL A 10 -40.83 -17.69 8.70
CA VAL A 10 -40.18 -18.29 7.52
C VAL A 10 -40.17 -17.32 6.34
N SER A 11 -41.30 -16.64 6.08
CA SER A 11 -41.39 -15.68 4.97
C SER A 11 -40.45 -14.49 5.16
N VAL A 12 -40.38 -13.93 6.38
CA VAL A 12 -39.44 -12.86 6.71
C VAL A 12 -38.00 -13.33 6.55
N ALA A 13 -37.66 -14.54 7.02
CA ALA A 13 -36.33 -15.09 6.86
C ALA A 13 -35.93 -15.25 5.39
N ILE A 14 -36.84 -15.74 4.53
CA ILE A 14 -36.60 -15.86 3.09
C ILE A 14 -36.33 -14.50 2.45
N VAL A 15 -37.11 -13.47 2.78
CA VAL A 15 -36.89 -12.10 2.26
C VAL A 15 -35.53 -11.58 2.67
N VAL A 16 -35.15 -11.74 3.94
CA VAL A 16 -33.85 -11.32 4.45
C VAL A 16 -32.73 -12.05 3.72
N VAL A 17 -32.77 -13.38 3.61
CA VAL A 17 -31.75 -14.17 2.90
C VAL A 17 -31.66 -13.78 1.42
N SER A 18 -32.80 -13.57 0.76
CA SER A 18 -32.85 -13.14 -0.64
C SER A 18 -32.22 -11.76 -0.83
N TRP A 19 -32.48 -10.84 0.09
CA TRP A 19 -31.88 -9.51 0.06
C TRP A 19 -30.36 -9.55 0.29
N TRP A 20 -29.90 -10.33 1.27
CA TRP A 20 -28.47 -10.53 1.54
C TRP A 20 -27.74 -11.19 0.36
N THR A 21 -28.30 -12.26 -0.20
CA THR A 21 -27.74 -12.95 -1.37
C THR A 21 -27.69 -12.06 -2.61
N TRP A 22 -28.71 -11.25 -2.85
CA TRP A 22 -28.69 -10.27 -3.93
C TRP A 22 -27.64 -9.18 -3.69
N GLY A 23 -27.54 -8.66 -2.48
CA GLY A 23 -26.55 -7.66 -2.09
C GLY A 23 -25.12 -8.16 -2.27
N THR A 24 -24.83 -9.39 -1.82
CA THR A 24 -23.52 -10.02 -1.99
C THR A 24 -23.21 -10.32 -3.45
N LEU A 25 -24.17 -10.87 -4.22
CA LEU A 25 -23.98 -11.12 -5.64
C LEU A 25 -23.71 -9.82 -6.42
N ASN A 26 -24.44 -8.75 -6.10
CA ASN A 26 -24.22 -7.45 -6.71
C ASN A 26 -22.85 -6.86 -6.35
N TRP A 27 -22.43 -6.97 -5.09
CA TRP A 27 -21.13 -6.46 -4.64
C TRP A 27 -19.94 -7.27 -5.17
N VAL A 28 -20.04 -8.60 -5.16
CA VAL A 28 -18.94 -9.50 -5.56
C VAL A 28 -18.86 -9.65 -7.08
N TRP A 29 -19.98 -9.65 -7.79
CA TRP A 29 -19.99 -10.01 -9.22
C TRP A 29 -20.42 -8.86 -10.12
N PHE A 30 -21.66 -8.38 -9.98
CA PHE A 30 -22.24 -7.46 -10.96
C PHE A 30 -21.54 -6.09 -10.98
N LYS A 31 -21.28 -5.50 -9.81
CA LYS A 31 -20.63 -4.19 -9.72
C LYS A 31 -19.19 -4.22 -10.26
N PRO A 32 -18.30 -5.16 -9.86
CA PRO A 32 -16.98 -5.28 -10.45
C PRO A 32 -17.02 -5.50 -11.97
N LYS A 33 -17.90 -6.37 -12.48
CA LYS A 33 -18.00 -6.61 -13.92
C LYS A 33 -18.47 -5.37 -14.70
N LYS A 34 -19.42 -4.60 -14.18
CA LYS A 34 -19.84 -3.33 -14.79
C LYS A 34 -18.69 -2.33 -14.82
N LEU A 35 -17.91 -2.22 -13.74
CA LEU A 35 -16.73 -1.35 -13.69
C LEU A 35 -15.63 -1.82 -14.66
N GLU A 36 -15.40 -3.13 -14.78
CA GLU A 36 -14.46 -3.69 -15.74
C GLU A 36 -14.82 -3.29 -17.18
N ILE A 37 -16.09 -3.47 -17.56
CA ILE A 37 -16.60 -3.08 -18.88
C ILE A 37 -16.44 -1.57 -19.10
N TYR A 38 -16.77 -0.76 -18.09
CA TYR A 38 -16.63 0.69 -18.16
C TYR A 38 -15.17 1.12 -18.36
N LEU A 39 -14.23 0.57 -17.60
CA LEU A 39 -12.81 0.92 -17.74
C LEU A 39 -12.28 0.53 -19.13
N ARG A 40 -12.67 -0.64 -19.63
CA ARG A 40 -12.29 -1.10 -20.98
C ARG A 40 -12.91 -0.22 -22.07
N SER A 41 -14.15 0.26 -21.89
CA SER A 41 -14.77 1.16 -22.87
C SER A 41 -14.14 2.55 -22.90
N GLN A 42 -13.48 2.97 -21.82
CA GLN A 42 -12.61 4.16 -21.78
C GLN A 42 -11.22 3.93 -22.41
N GLY A 43 -10.97 2.75 -22.99
CA GLY A 43 -9.69 2.40 -23.61
C GLY A 43 -8.60 1.95 -22.64
N LEU A 44 -8.93 1.76 -21.34
CA LEU A 44 -7.96 1.27 -20.37
C LEU A 44 -7.78 -0.25 -20.52
N SER A 45 -6.52 -0.65 -20.61
CA SER A 45 -6.12 -2.06 -20.56
C SER A 45 -5.89 -2.47 -19.11
N GLY A 46 -6.06 -3.75 -18.79
CA GLY A 46 -5.94 -4.22 -17.42
C GLY A 46 -6.33 -5.68 -17.21
N SER A 47 -6.10 -6.16 -15.99
CA SER A 47 -6.37 -7.54 -15.60
C SER A 47 -7.88 -7.82 -15.54
N PRO A 48 -8.30 -9.04 -15.93
CA PRO A 48 -9.69 -9.45 -15.76
C PRO A 48 -10.03 -9.58 -14.28
N TYR A 49 -11.26 -9.21 -13.92
CA TYR A 49 -11.71 -9.32 -12.53
C TYR A 49 -11.79 -10.78 -12.07
N THR A 50 -11.12 -11.09 -10.95
CA THR A 50 -11.24 -12.37 -10.23
C THR A 50 -12.05 -12.16 -8.94
N PRO A 51 -13.15 -12.92 -8.72
CA PRO A 51 -14.05 -12.72 -7.58
C PRO A 51 -13.35 -12.70 -6.22
N LEU A 52 -13.78 -11.76 -5.36
CA LEU A 52 -13.31 -11.52 -3.97
C LEU A 52 -11.85 -11.13 -3.79
N ILE A 53 -10.93 -11.74 -4.54
CA ILE A 53 -9.48 -11.63 -4.35
C ILE A 53 -8.87 -10.61 -5.32
N GLY A 54 -9.42 -10.49 -6.53
CA GLY A 54 -8.80 -9.69 -7.58
C GLY A 54 -7.38 -10.17 -7.88
N ASP A 55 -6.43 -9.24 -7.94
CA ASP A 55 -5.01 -9.52 -8.20
C ASP A 55 -4.19 -9.74 -6.92
N LEU A 56 -4.81 -9.73 -5.72
CA LEU A 56 -4.09 -9.84 -4.45
C LEU A 56 -3.25 -11.11 -4.38
N LYS A 57 -3.83 -12.27 -4.73
CA LYS A 57 -3.11 -13.55 -4.73
C LYS A 57 -1.89 -13.52 -5.65
N ARG A 58 -2.03 -12.98 -6.87
CA ARG A 58 -0.94 -12.86 -7.85
C ARG A 58 0.15 -11.91 -7.35
N THR A 59 -0.25 -10.78 -6.78
CA THR A 59 0.66 -9.80 -6.19
C THR A 59 1.51 -10.44 -5.09
N PHE A 60 0.88 -11.15 -4.15
CA PHE A 60 1.58 -11.83 -3.06
C PHE A 60 2.45 -12.99 -3.54
N SER A 61 1.95 -13.84 -4.45
CA SER A 61 2.72 -14.99 -4.94
C SER A 61 3.97 -14.56 -5.70
N MET A 62 3.85 -13.58 -6.59
CA MET A 62 4.99 -13.05 -7.34
C MET A 62 6.00 -12.36 -6.42
N ALA A 63 5.55 -11.60 -5.43
CA ALA A 63 6.44 -10.99 -4.45
C ALA A 63 7.20 -12.04 -3.61
N MET A 64 6.52 -13.11 -3.21
CA MET A 64 7.14 -14.19 -2.44
C MET A 64 8.17 -14.96 -3.28
N GLU A 65 7.84 -15.27 -4.53
CA GLU A 65 8.76 -15.92 -5.47
C GLU A 65 9.98 -15.04 -5.80
N ALA A 66 9.77 -13.75 -6.02
CA ALA A 66 10.87 -12.84 -6.34
C ALA A 66 11.82 -12.67 -5.13
N ARG A 67 11.30 -12.73 -3.90
CA ARG A 67 12.10 -12.67 -2.66
C ARG A 67 12.83 -13.97 -2.32
N SER A 68 12.33 -15.12 -2.77
CA SER A 68 12.98 -16.41 -2.49
C SER A 68 14.23 -16.67 -3.33
N LYS A 69 14.33 -16.04 -4.51
CA LYS A 69 15.49 -16.13 -5.39
C LYS A 69 16.60 -15.18 -4.90
N PRO A 70 17.90 -15.53 -4.98
CA PRO A 70 18.97 -14.57 -4.74
C PRO A 70 19.05 -13.51 -5.85
N ILE A 71 19.65 -12.36 -5.57
CA ILE A 71 19.86 -11.27 -6.53
C ILE A 71 21.30 -10.76 -6.42
N LYS A 72 21.95 -10.45 -7.55
CA LYS A 72 23.28 -9.83 -7.55
C LYS A 72 23.17 -8.34 -7.34
N LEU A 73 24.25 -7.70 -6.89
CA LEU A 73 24.31 -6.25 -6.68
C LEU A 73 24.05 -5.45 -7.98
N THR A 74 24.38 -6.02 -9.13
CA THR A 74 24.21 -5.40 -10.46
C THR A 74 22.85 -5.66 -11.09
N ASP A 75 22.04 -6.55 -10.52
CA ASP A 75 20.76 -6.92 -11.10
C ASP A 75 19.71 -5.84 -10.83
N ASP A 76 18.71 -5.76 -11.72
CA ASP A 76 17.60 -4.82 -11.56
C ASP A 76 16.71 -5.22 -10.36
N ILE A 77 16.79 -4.42 -9.31
CA ILE A 77 16.02 -4.58 -8.08
C ILE A 77 14.51 -4.46 -8.28
N SER A 78 14.05 -3.79 -9.35
CA SER A 78 12.62 -3.58 -9.63
C SER A 78 11.87 -4.91 -9.75
N THR A 79 12.52 -5.92 -10.35
CA THR A 79 12.02 -7.29 -10.51
C THR A 79 11.77 -7.99 -9.18
N ARG A 80 12.46 -7.57 -8.12
CA ARG A 80 12.33 -8.11 -6.76
C ARG A 80 11.32 -7.34 -5.93
N VAL A 81 11.30 -6.02 -6.05
CA VAL A 81 10.50 -5.14 -5.18
C VAL A 81 9.06 -5.01 -5.70
N VAL A 82 8.87 -4.90 -7.01
CA VAL A 82 7.57 -4.69 -7.66
C VAL A 82 7.36 -5.61 -8.87
N PRO A 83 7.49 -6.95 -8.70
CA PRO A 83 7.37 -7.89 -9.82
C PRO A 83 6.03 -7.80 -10.54
N PHE A 84 4.93 -7.72 -9.78
CA PHE A 84 3.58 -7.67 -10.34
C PHE A 84 3.28 -6.36 -11.11
N PRO A 85 3.50 -5.16 -10.54
CA PRO A 85 3.40 -3.91 -11.30
C PRO A 85 4.27 -3.89 -12.56
N LEU A 86 5.49 -4.45 -12.50
CA LEU A 86 6.38 -4.51 -13.67
C LEU A 86 5.82 -5.42 -14.78
N GLU A 87 5.22 -6.57 -14.44
CA GLU A 87 4.53 -7.43 -15.41
C GLU A 87 3.35 -6.69 -16.06
N MET A 88 2.54 -6.01 -15.26
CA MET A 88 1.38 -5.27 -15.76
C MET A 88 1.78 -4.11 -16.66
N LEU A 89 2.84 -3.39 -16.31
CA LEU A 89 3.42 -2.35 -17.17
C LEU A 89 3.87 -2.90 -18.54
N LYS A 90 4.53 -4.07 -18.54
CA LYS A 90 5.01 -4.70 -19.77
C LYS A 90 3.88 -5.21 -20.65
N THR A 91 2.80 -5.72 -20.04
CA THR A 91 1.68 -6.35 -20.78
C THR A 91 0.58 -5.38 -21.18
N HIS A 92 0.32 -4.34 -20.38
CA HIS A 92 -0.79 -3.41 -20.58
C HIS A 92 -0.37 -1.96 -20.85
N GLY A 93 0.93 -1.65 -20.77
CA GLY A 93 1.48 -0.32 -21.05
C GLY A 93 1.52 0.58 -19.82
N ARG A 94 1.70 1.89 -20.04
CA ARG A 94 1.99 2.90 -18.99
C ARG A 94 0.79 3.28 -18.13
N THR A 95 -0.42 3.00 -18.61
CA THR A 95 -1.66 3.25 -17.88
C THR A 95 -2.53 2.01 -17.97
N TYR A 96 -2.80 1.39 -16.82
CA TYR A 96 -3.55 0.15 -16.75
C TYR A 96 -4.35 0.06 -15.45
N PHE A 97 -5.34 -0.84 -15.40
CA PHE A 97 -6.05 -1.14 -14.16
C PHE A 97 -5.79 -2.56 -13.64
N THR A 98 -5.82 -2.69 -12.32
CA THR A 98 -5.73 -3.94 -11.55
C THR A 98 -6.83 -4.00 -10.49
N TRP A 99 -6.95 -5.11 -9.77
CA TRP A 99 -8.00 -5.32 -8.76
C TRP A 99 -7.43 -5.54 -7.36
N ILE A 100 -7.89 -4.74 -6.41
CA ILE A 100 -7.70 -4.97 -4.97
C ILE A 100 -9.04 -5.47 -4.42
N GLY A 101 -9.16 -6.80 -4.29
CA GLY A 101 -10.46 -7.41 -3.98
C GLY A 101 -11.50 -7.02 -5.04
N THR A 102 -12.62 -6.43 -4.62
CA THR A 102 -13.70 -5.94 -5.51
C THR A 102 -13.48 -4.51 -6.04
N ILE A 103 -12.36 -3.87 -5.72
CA ILE A 103 -12.09 -2.46 -6.04
C ILE A 103 -11.07 -2.37 -7.19
N PRO A 104 -11.41 -1.77 -8.34
CA PRO A 104 -10.45 -1.52 -9.39
C PRO A 104 -9.50 -0.39 -8.99
N THR A 105 -8.23 -0.53 -9.35
CA THR A 105 -7.15 0.44 -9.09
C THR A 105 -6.47 0.78 -10.40
N ILE A 106 -6.45 2.06 -10.77
CA ILE A 106 -5.79 2.55 -11.98
C ILE A 106 -4.36 2.95 -11.61
N THR A 107 -3.39 2.40 -12.33
CA THR A 107 -1.99 2.82 -12.27
C THR A 107 -1.71 3.77 -13.41
N ILE A 108 -1.13 4.92 -13.10
CA ILE A 108 -0.81 5.99 -14.05
C ILE A 108 0.70 6.24 -13.98
N MET A 109 1.37 6.24 -15.14
CA MET A 109 2.81 6.55 -15.25
C MET A 109 3.09 7.77 -16.15
N ASP A 110 2.06 8.55 -16.43
CA ASP A 110 2.12 9.83 -17.11
C ASP A 110 2.36 10.95 -16.07
N PRO A 111 3.50 11.66 -16.12
CA PRO A 111 3.86 12.67 -15.11
C PRO A 111 2.84 13.82 -15.00
N GLU A 112 2.22 14.22 -16.10
CA GLU A 112 1.24 15.30 -16.16
C GLU A 112 -0.04 14.90 -15.44
N LEU A 113 -0.54 13.69 -15.70
CA LEU A 113 -1.69 13.13 -14.99
C LEU A 113 -1.39 12.87 -13.52
N ILE A 114 -0.20 12.37 -13.19
CA ILE A 114 0.24 12.21 -11.79
C ILE A 114 0.19 13.57 -11.09
N LYS A 115 0.80 14.60 -11.68
CA LYS A 115 0.79 15.96 -11.13
C LYS A 115 -0.63 16.48 -10.93
N GLU A 116 -1.53 16.24 -11.89
CA GLU A 116 -2.93 16.65 -11.77
C GLU A 116 -3.63 15.97 -10.58
N VAL A 117 -3.50 14.64 -10.44
CA VAL A 117 -4.07 13.87 -9.33
C VAL A 117 -3.55 14.38 -7.98
N PHE A 118 -2.24 14.60 -7.86
CA PHE A 118 -1.63 15.10 -6.61
C PHE A 118 -2.02 16.54 -6.28
N ASN A 119 -2.35 17.38 -7.28
CA ASN A 119 -2.85 18.74 -7.04
C ASN A 119 -4.33 18.78 -6.66
N LYS A 120 -5.13 17.82 -7.12
CA LYS A 120 -6.58 17.71 -6.85
C LYS A 120 -6.87 16.83 -5.63
N PHE A 121 -6.21 17.11 -4.51
CA PHE A 121 -6.29 16.29 -3.29
C PHE A 121 -7.67 16.25 -2.62
N TYR A 122 -8.60 17.14 -2.98
CA TYR A 122 -10.00 17.06 -2.55
C TYR A 122 -10.80 16.03 -3.35
N ASP A 123 -10.50 15.86 -4.64
CA ASP A 123 -11.16 14.92 -5.54
C ASP A 123 -10.57 13.50 -5.38
N PHE A 124 -9.25 13.42 -5.15
CA PHE A 124 -8.51 12.17 -4.98
C PHE A 124 -8.09 11.98 -3.52
N GLN A 125 -9.05 11.56 -2.69
CA GLN A 125 -8.80 11.22 -1.30
C GLN A 125 -8.08 9.87 -1.18
N LYS A 126 -7.40 9.65 -0.05
CA LYS A 126 -6.71 8.38 0.20
C LYS A 126 -7.70 7.22 0.20
N PRO A 127 -7.38 6.10 -0.48
CA PRO A 127 -8.24 4.93 -0.46
C PRO A 127 -8.21 4.29 0.93
N HIS A 128 -9.38 4.15 1.58
CA HIS A 128 -9.53 3.39 2.83
C HIS A 128 -9.67 1.88 2.57
N THR A 129 -8.72 1.31 1.85
CA THR A 129 -8.72 -0.11 1.43
C THR A 129 -8.56 -1.10 2.58
N PHE A 130 -8.09 -0.64 3.74
CA PHE A 130 -7.96 -1.43 4.97
C PHE A 130 -8.70 -0.76 6.14
N PRO A 131 -10.03 -0.96 6.28
CA PRO A 131 -10.85 -0.28 7.29
C PRO A 131 -10.35 -0.47 8.73
N LEU A 132 -9.78 -1.64 9.03
CA LEU A 132 -9.19 -1.94 10.34
C LEU A 132 -7.86 -1.20 10.57
N GLY A 133 -7.09 -0.92 9.52
CA GLY A 133 -5.83 -0.19 9.63
C GLY A 133 -6.00 1.24 10.15
N ASN A 134 -7.11 1.90 9.76
CA ASN A 134 -7.47 3.23 10.24
C ASN A 134 -7.81 3.27 11.74
N VAL A 135 -8.23 2.14 12.31
CA VAL A 135 -8.54 2.02 13.75
C VAL A 135 -7.26 1.79 14.55
N ILE A 136 -6.34 0.98 14.02
CA ILE A 136 -5.10 0.57 14.69
C ILE A 136 -4.04 1.69 14.67
N ALA A 137 -3.95 2.45 13.57
CA ALA A 137 -2.96 3.51 13.41
C ALA A 137 -3.63 4.86 13.11
N LYS A 138 -4.19 5.53 14.12
CA LYS A 138 -4.69 6.89 13.93
C LYS A 138 -3.52 7.87 13.85
N GLY A 139 -3.47 8.70 12.80
CA GLY A 139 -2.39 9.67 12.66
C GLY A 139 -2.44 10.43 11.34
N LEU A 140 -1.48 11.34 11.15
CA LEU A 140 -1.39 12.20 9.97
C LEU A 140 -1.38 11.40 8.65
N ALA A 141 -0.76 10.22 8.63
CA ALA A 141 -0.73 9.34 7.46
C ALA A 141 -2.13 8.90 7.01
N ASN A 142 -3.07 8.72 7.94
CA ASN A 142 -4.41 8.18 7.67
C ASN A 142 -5.53 9.23 7.73
N TYR A 143 -5.22 10.50 8.04
CA TYR A 143 -6.19 11.58 7.96
C TYR A 143 -6.25 12.15 6.54
N ASP A 144 -7.43 12.66 6.18
CA ASP A 144 -7.73 13.39 4.95
C ASP A 144 -8.42 14.73 5.26
N GLY A 145 -8.55 15.58 4.24
CA GLY A 145 -9.29 16.85 4.31
C GLY A 145 -8.79 17.81 5.39
N GLU A 146 -9.73 18.48 6.05
CA GLU A 146 -9.44 19.49 7.08
C GLU A 146 -8.67 18.92 8.28
N LYS A 147 -8.97 17.68 8.67
CA LYS A 147 -8.30 17.02 9.79
C LYS A 147 -6.82 16.80 9.48
N TRP A 148 -6.51 16.34 8.27
CA TRP A 148 -5.13 16.25 7.80
C TRP A 148 -4.45 17.62 7.77
N ALA A 149 -5.11 18.64 7.20
CA ALA A 149 -4.56 19.99 7.08
C ALA A 149 -4.22 20.60 8.44
N LYS A 150 -5.11 20.46 9.43
CA LYS A 150 -4.89 20.90 10.82
C LYS A 150 -3.67 20.22 11.44
N HIS A 151 -3.59 18.90 11.37
CA HIS A 151 -2.48 18.15 11.96
C HIS A 151 -1.15 18.45 11.24
N ARG A 152 -1.17 18.58 9.92
CA ARG A 152 0.02 18.95 9.13
C ARG A 152 0.55 20.32 9.54
N ARG A 153 -0.34 21.31 9.72
CA ARG A 153 0.03 22.66 10.17
C ARG A 153 0.68 22.66 11.56
N ILE A 154 0.22 21.81 12.48
CA ILE A 154 0.78 21.70 13.84
C ILE A 154 2.19 21.07 13.79
N ILE A 155 2.39 20.07 12.94
CA ILE A 155 3.65 19.29 12.90
C ILE A 155 4.74 19.98 12.07
N ASN A 156 4.37 20.66 10.98
CA ASN A 156 5.33 21.27 10.05
C ASN A 156 6.43 22.12 10.70
N PRO A 157 6.17 22.96 11.73
CA PRO A 157 7.21 23.76 12.38
C PRO A 157 8.37 22.95 12.96
N ALA A 158 8.14 21.71 13.39
CA ALA A 158 9.19 20.83 13.91
C ALA A 158 10.18 20.40 12.81
N PHE A 159 9.75 20.43 11.55
CA PHE A 159 10.54 20.07 10.37
C PHE A 159 11.01 21.29 9.57
N HIS A 160 10.97 22.49 10.15
CA HIS A 160 11.60 23.66 9.54
C HIS A 160 13.14 23.52 9.56
N LEU A 161 13.81 24.09 8.57
CA LEU A 161 15.26 23.97 8.39
C LEU A 161 16.05 24.33 9.64
N GLU A 162 15.66 25.39 10.36
CA GLU A 162 16.31 25.80 11.61
C GLU A 162 16.20 24.75 12.72
N LYS A 163 15.07 24.05 12.80
CA LYS A 163 14.87 22.98 13.78
C LYS A 163 15.67 21.74 13.40
N ILE A 164 15.70 21.38 12.11
CA ILE A 164 16.49 20.27 11.60
C ILE A 164 17.99 20.52 11.83
N LYS A 165 18.49 21.74 11.61
CA LYS A 165 19.89 22.10 11.88
C LYS A 165 20.31 21.82 13.32
N ASN A 166 19.42 22.06 14.28
CA ASN A 166 19.68 21.78 15.69
C ASN A 166 19.78 20.27 16.00
N MET A 167 19.22 19.41 15.14
CA MET A 167 19.27 17.95 15.29
C MET A 167 20.52 17.32 14.65
N VAL A 168 21.20 18.04 13.74
CA VAL A 168 22.39 17.53 13.02
C VAL A 168 23.48 16.99 13.96
N PRO A 169 23.82 17.62 15.10
CA PRO A 169 24.81 17.07 16.03
C PRO A 169 24.41 15.69 16.57
N ALA A 170 23.12 15.49 16.88
CA ALA A 170 22.61 14.20 17.35
C ALA A 170 22.67 13.13 16.24
N PHE A 171 22.32 13.49 15.00
CA PHE A 171 22.43 12.60 13.85
C PHE A 171 23.89 12.18 13.59
N HIS A 172 24.81 13.15 13.67
CA HIS A 172 26.23 12.90 13.52
C HIS A 172 26.75 11.96 14.61
N GLN A 173 26.36 12.19 15.86
CA GLN A 173 26.77 11.36 16.99
C GLN A 173 26.29 9.91 16.83
N SER A 174 24.99 9.71 16.56
CA SER A 174 24.42 8.37 16.34
C SER A 174 25.08 7.63 15.18
N CYS A 175 25.32 8.32 14.06
CA CYS A 175 26.05 7.76 12.91
C CYS A 175 27.49 7.37 13.29
N SER A 176 28.21 8.26 13.98
CA SER A 176 29.61 8.03 14.40
C SER A 176 29.74 6.82 15.32
N GLU A 177 28.79 6.62 16.23
CA GLU A 177 28.77 5.46 17.12
C GLU A 177 28.56 4.14 16.37
N VAL A 178 27.67 4.12 15.37
CA VAL A 178 27.43 2.93 14.56
C VAL A 178 28.60 2.61 13.65
N VAL A 179 29.19 3.61 13.00
CA VAL A 179 30.40 3.43 12.18
C VAL A 179 31.57 2.96 13.05
N GLY A 180 31.78 3.55 14.23
CA GLY A 180 32.83 3.12 15.14
C GLY A 180 32.67 1.66 15.61
N LYS A 181 31.43 1.17 15.76
CA LYS A 181 31.16 -0.26 16.03
C LYS A 181 31.58 -1.13 14.85
N TRP A 182 31.29 -0.72 13.62
CA TRP A 182 31.71 -1.45 12.42
C TRP A 182 33.23 -1.47 12.26
N ASP A 183 33.91 -0.34 12.48
CA ASP A 183 35.37 -0.25 12.42
C ASP A 183 36.04 -1.20 13.42
N LYS A 184 35.47 -1.31 14.63
CA LYS A 184 35.94 -2.26 15.65
C LYS A 184 35.80 -3.71 15.18
N ILE A 185 34.67 -4.09 14.59
CA ILE A 185 34.43 -5.43 14.03
C ILE A 185 35.45 -5.77 12.93
N VAL A 186 35.76 -4.81 12.06
CA VAL A 186 36.74 -5.00 10.97
C VAL A 186 38.16 -5.13 11.53
N SER A 187 38.52 -4.29 12.50
CA SER A 187 39.83 -4.28 13.13
C SER A 187 40.14 -5.58 13.88
N GLU A 188 39.16 -6.14 14.59
CA GLU A 188 39.31 -7.41 15.31
C GLU A 188 39.48 -8.63 14.38
N LYS A 189 39.02 -8.55 13.13
CA LYS A 189 39.04 -9.65 12.15
C LYS A 189 40.19 -9.59 11.14
N GLY A 190 41.12 -8.63 11.25
CA GLY A 190 42.40 -8.71 10.54
C GLY A 190 42.41 -8.22 9.09
N SER A 191 41.78 -7.06 8.82
CA SER A 191 41.91 -6.16 7.63
C SER A 191 40.76 -6.12 6.63
N SER A 192 39.98 -7.19 6.45
CA SER A 192 38.73 -7.13 5.69
C SER A 192 37.75 -8.19 6.17
N CYS A 193 36.50 -7.79 6.43
CA CYS A 193 35.43 -8.72 6.77
C CYS A 193 34.09 -8.22 6.25
N GLU A 194 33.18 -9.14 6.01
CA GLU A 194 31.78 -8.81 5.73
C GLU A 194 31.08 -8.41 7.04
N VAL A 195 30.38 -7.28 7.01
CA VAL A 195 29.64 -6.73 8.15
C VAL A 195 28.18 -6.59 7.78
N ASP A 196 27.30 -7.24 8.55
CA ASP A 196 25.87 -6.98 8.47
C ASP A 196 25.56 -5.60 9.05
N VAL A 197 25.23 -4.64 8.18
CA VAL A 197 24.92 -3.26 8.56
C VAL A 197 23.48 -3.09 9.05
N TRP A 198 22.59 -4.07 8.79
CA TRP A 198 21.15 -3.92 9.06
C TRP A 198 20.83 -3.60 10.53
N PRO A 199 21.41 -4.31 11.53
CA PRO A 199 21.17 -3.97 12.94
C PRO A 199 21.65 -2.56 13.32
N GLY A 200 22.77 -2.13 12.73
CA GLY A 200 23.32 -0.79 12.95
C GLY A 200 22.42 0.31 12.39
N LEU A 201 21.89 0.11 11.17
CA LEU A 201 20.94 1.04 10.56
C LEU A 201 19.65 1.15 11.38
N VAL A 202 19.11 0.03 11.86
CA VAL A 202 17.92 0.02 12.72
C VAL A 202 18.16 0.80 14.01
N SER A 203 19.26 0.52 14.72
CA SER A 203 19.64 1.25 15.94
C SER A 203 19.78 2.74 15.68
N MET A 204 20.54 3.13 14.64
CA MET A 204 20.76 4.52 14.28
C MET A 204 19.43 5.24 14.02
N THR A 205 18.53 4.64 13.26
CA THR A 205 17.22 5.25 12.98
C THR A 205 16.35 5.38 14.22
N ALA A 206 16.45 4.45 15.17
CA ALA A 206 15.72 4.51 16.44
C ALA A 206 16.28 5.57 17.39
N ASP A 207 17.60 5.78 17.41
CA ASP A 207 18.23 6.82 18.24
C ASP A 207 17.95 8.24 17.71
N VAL A 208 17.73 8.36 16.40
CA VAL A 208 17.50 9.62 15.69
C VAL A 208 16.05 10.11 15.77
N ILE A 209 15.08 9.20 15.88
CA ILE A 209 13.63 9.47 15.88
C ILE A 209 13.10 9.64 17.30
#